data_AF-A0AAU7SV47-F1
#
_entry.id   AF-A0AAU7SV47-F1
#
_cell.length_a   1.000
_cell.length_b   1.000
_cell.length_c   1.000
_cell.angle_alpha   90.00
_cell.angle_beta   90.00
_cell.angle_gamma   90.00
#
_symmetry.space_group_name_H-M   'P 1'
#
loop_
_entity.id
_entity.type
_entity.pdbx_description
1 polymer ?
#
loop_
_entity_poly.entity_id
_entity_poly.type
_entity_poly.pdbx_seq_one_letter_code
_entity_poly.pdbx_strand_id
1 'polypeptide(L)' 'MLANFQCNRIETAQMAHTSITSYHEQALASSRQKAESYVQSYKDGEELFKVPLTEVIEEQYYIYQEACQHLGGISPAQNQ' A
#
# COMPACT_ATOMS: atom_id res chain seq x y z
N MET A 1 11.10 2.94 -3.79
CA MET A 1 9.67 2.75 -4.15
C MET A 1 8.98 1.81 -3.17
N LEU A 2 9.29 0.50 -3.10
CA LEU A 2 8.72 -0.38 -2.06
C LEU A 2 9.01 0.07 -0.61
N ALA A 3 10.20 0.62 -0.38
CA ALA A 3 10.55 1.20 0.92
C ALA A 3 9.62 2.34 1.37
N ASN A 4 8.83 2.93 0.46
CA ASN A 4 7.89 4.00 0.77
C ASN A 4 6.55 3.46 1.30
N PHE A 5 6.27 2.15 1.17
CA PHE A 5 5.09 1.47 1.71
C PHE A 5 5.24 1.26 3.22
N GLN A 6 5.33 2.39 3.92
CA GLN A 6 5.39 2.48 5.35
C GLN A 6 4.28 3.43 5.79
N CYS A 7 3.44 2.95 6.70
CA CYS A 7 2.40 3.73 7.30
C CYS A 7 2.65 3.72 8.80
N ASN A 8 2.95 4.89 9.33
CA ASN A 8 3.33 5.05 10.72
C ASN A 8 2.17 5.64 11.51
N ARG A 9 2.19 5.47 12.83
CA ARG A 9 1.20 6.02 13.76
C ARG A 9 -0.23 5.49 13.58
N ILE A 10 -0.39 4.29 13.03
CA ILE A 10 -1.66 3.55 13.15
C ILE A 10 -1.61 2.76 14.47
N GLU A 11 -2.53 3.06 15.38
CA GLU A 11 -2.75 2.26 16.59
C GLU A 11 -3.88 1.26 16.34
N THR A 12 -3.63 0.24 15.51
CA THR A 12 -4.63 -0.77 15.12
C THR A 12 -5.29 -1.45 16.32
N ALA A 13 -4.53 -1.70 17.39
CA ALA A 13 -5.03 -2.31 18.62
C ALA A 13 -6.07 -1.46 19.38
N GLN A 14 -6.12 -0.15 19.11
CA GLN A 14 -7.05 0.79 19.74
C GLN A 14 -8.14 1.28 18.78
N MET A 15 -8.08 0.88 17.50
CA MET A 15 -9.09 1.23 16.52
C MET A 15 -10.36 0.40 16.73
N ALA A 16 -11.50 1.06 16.58
CA ALA A 16 -12.77 0.36 16.47
C ALA A 16 -12.84 -0.34 15.11
N HIS A 17 -12.89 -1.68 15.08
CA HIS A 17 -13.01 -2.49 13.86
C HIS A 17 -14.42 -2.44 13.26
N THR A 18 -14.78 -1.28 12.72
CA THR A 18 -15.96 -1.08 11.88
C THR A 18 -15.72 -1.61 10.46
N SER A 19 -16.77 -1.74 9.66
CA SER A 19 -16.64 -2.11 8.24
C SER A 19 -15.72 -1.17 7.45
N ILE A 20 -15.71 0.12 7.79
CA ILE A 20 -14.88 1.14 7.14
C ILE A 20 -13.41 0.92 7.48
N THR A 21 -13.08 0.81 8.76
CA THR A 21 -11.69 0.60 9.20
C THR A 21 -11.15 -0.73 8.70
N SER A 22 -11.95 -1.81 8.76
CA SER A 22 -11.53 -3.11 8.23
C SER A 22 -11.27 -3.08 6.72
N TYR A 23 -12.05 -2.30 5.96
CA TYR A 23 -11.81 -2.08 4.54
C TYR A 23 -10.45 -1.43 4.30
N HIS A 24 -10.14 -0.34 5.00
CA HIS A 24 -8.86 0.35 4.83
C HIS A 24 -7.68 -0.48 5.37
N GLU A 25 -7.85 -1.25 6.46
CA GLU A 25 -6.83 -2.20 6.94
C GLU A 25 -6.50 -3.23 5.85
N GLN A 26 -7.52 -3.78 5.20
CA GLN A 26 -7.34 -4.72 4.08
C GLN A 26 -6.71 -4.03 2.86
N ALA A 27 -7.13 -2.82 2.51
CA ALA A 27 -6.57 -2.06 1.40
C ALA A 27 -5.08 -1.73 1.64
N LEU A 28 -4.71 -1.35 2.87
CA LEU A 28 -3.34 -1.08 3.28
C LEU A 28 -2.46 -2.33 3.14
N ALA A 29 -2.92 -3.47 3.66
CA ALA A 29 -2.17 -4.73 3.60
C ALA A 29 -2.03 -5.25 2.16
N SER A 30 -3.14 -5.26 1.42
CA SER A 30 -3.19 -5.86 0.07
C SER A 30 -2.43 -5.05 -0.98
N SER A 31 -2.48 -3.71 -0.92
CA SER A 31 -1.73 -2.84 -1.84
C SER A 31 -0.21 -3.05 -1.70
N ARG A 32 0.29 -3.13 -0.46
CA ARG A 32 1.69 -3.46 -0.21
C ARG A 32 2.07 -4.84 -0.71
N GLN A 33 1.28 -5.86 -0.38
CA GLN A 33 1.54 -7.24 -0.81
C GLN A 33 1.55 -7.37 -2.33
N LYS A 34 0.62 -6.71 -3.03
CA LYS A 34 0.59 -6.66 -4.49
C LYS A 34 1.86 -6.02 -5.06
N ALA A 35 2.26 -4.87 -4.53
CA ALA A 35 3.48 -4.20 -4.97
C ALA A 35 4.72 -5.10 -4.81
N GLU A 36 4.85 -5.79 -3.68
CA GLU A 36 5.93 -6.76 -3.43
C GLU A 36 5.87 -7.92 -4.43
N SER A 37 4.68 -8.47 -4.68
CA SER A 37 4.45 -9.55 -5.64
C SER A 37 4.79 -9.13 -7.08
N TYR A 38 4.42 -7.94 -7.51
CA TYR A 38 4.70 -7.46 -8.86
C TYR A 38 6.20 -7.26 -9.08
N VAL A 39 6.92 -6.72 -8.10
CA VAL A 39 8.38 -6.63 -8.16
C VAL A 39 9.01 -8.01 -8.26
N GLN A 40 8.48 -9.01 -7.56
CA GLN A 40 9.00 -10.36 -7.64
C GLN A 40 8.74 -11.00 -9.02
N SER A 41 7.51 -10.96 -9.53
CA SER A 41 7.18 -11.47 -10.87
C SER A 41 8.06 -10.87 -11.98
N TYR A 42 8.35 -9.57 -11.95
CA TYR A 42 9.25 -8.96 -12.93
C TYR A 42 10.71 -9.43 -12.78
N LYS A 43 11.19 -9.70 -11.56
CA LYS A 43 12.52 -10.31 -11.36
C LYS A 43 12.58 -11.73 -11.91
N ASP A 44 11.45 -12.44 -11.85
CA ASP A 44 11.31 -13.80 -12.35
C ASP A 44 11.06 -13.85 -13.87
N GLY A 45 10.97 -12.68 -14.52
CA GLY A 45 10.77 -12.56 -15.98
C GLY A 45 9.31 -12.69 -16.42
N GLU A 46 8.37 -12.62 -15.49
CA GLU A 46 6.94 -12.66 -15.78
C GLU A 46 6.43 -11.27 -16.16
N GLU A 47 5.87 -11.15 -17.37
CA GLU A 47 5.23 -9.92 -17.83
C GLU A 47 3.73 -9.96 -17.50
N LEU A 48 3.39 -9.44 -16.32
CA LEU A 48 2.00 -9.41 -15.82
C LEU A 48 1.16 -8.26 -16.42
N PHE A 49 1.80 -7.19 -16.88
CA PHE A 49 1.13 -5.96 -17.31
C PHE A 49 1.71 -5.43 -18.62
N LYS A 50 0.87 -4.73 -19.38
CA LYS A 50 1.26 -4.04 -20.63
C LYS A 50 1.83 -2.64 -20.42
N VAL A 51 1.96 -2.23 -19.16
CA VAL A 51 2.49 -0.93 -18.73
C VAL A 51 3.77 -1.15 -17.90
N PRO A 52 4.65 -0.15 -17.76
CA PRO A 52 5.83 -0.25 -16.93
C PRO A 52 5.51 -0.66 -15.50
N LEU A 53 6.35 -1.52 -14.90
CA LEU A 53 6.22 -1.94 -13.50
C LEU A 53 6.10 -0.73 -12.56
N THR A 54 6.85 0.34 -12.83
CA THR A 54 6.82 1.56 -12.00
C THR A 54 5.42 2.16 -11.91
N GLU A 55 4.67 2.22 -13.01
CA GLU A 55 3.30 2.76 -13.03
C GLU A 55 2.37 1.89 -12.17
N VAL A 56 2.49 0.56 -12.27
CA VAL A 56 1.68 -0.36 -11.46
C VAL A 56 2.01 -0.24 -9.97
N ILE A 57 3.29 -0.05 -9.62
CA ILE A 57 3.70 0.17 -8.23
C ILE A 57 3.21 1.52 -7.71
N GLU A 58 3.20 2.56 -8.53
CA GLU A 58 2.64 3.87 -8.19
C GLU A 58 1.13 3.80 -7.93
N GLU A 59 0.38 3.06 -8.74
CA GLU A 59 -1.04 2.81 -8.49
C GLU A 59 -1.28 2.10 -7.15
N GLN A 60 -0.49 1.06 -6.84
CA GLN A 60 -0.58 0.41 -5.52
C GLN A 60 -0.18 1.36 -4.39
N TYR A 61 0.78 2.26 -4.62
CA TYR A 61 1.21 3.22 -3.62
C TYR A 61 0.12 4.26 -3.32
N TYR A 62 -0.62 4.72 -4.34
CA TYR A 62 -1.76 5.61 -4.14
C TYR A 62 -2.84 4.99 -3.24
N ILE A 63 -3.21 3.73 -3.51
CA ILE A 63 -4.17 2.98 -2.68
C ILE A 63 -3.64 2.83 -1.24
N TYR A 64 -2.35 2.53 -1.11
CA TYR A 64 -1.70 2.41 0.19
C TYR A 64 -1.76 3.72 1.00
N GLN A 65 -1.48 4.86 0.36
CA GLN A 65 -1.51 6.17 1.01
C GLN A 65 -2.92 6.56 1.46
N GLU A 66 -3.92 6.35 0.61
CA GLU A 66 -5.32 6.64 0.93
C GLU A 66 -5.78 5.80 2.13
N ALA A 67 -5.54 4.49 2.09
CA ALA A 67 -5.83 3.60 3.20
C ALA A 67 -5.09 4.02 4.49
N CYS A 68 -3.79 4.34 4.39
CA CYS A 68 -2.97 4.79 5.51
C CYS A 68 -3.57 6.04 6.18
N GLN A 69 -3.94 7.05 5.39
CA GLN A 69 -4.51 8.29 5.88
C GLN A 69 -5.89 8.07 6.54
N HIS A 70 -6.73 7.22 5.96
CA HIS A 70 -8.05 6.89 6.51
C HIS A 70 -7.96 6.17 7.86
N LEU A 71 -6.87 5.44 8.10
CA LEU A 71 -6.57 4.79 9.37
C LEU A 71 -5.90 5.73 10.38
N GLY A 72 -5.76 7.01 10.06
CA GLY A 72 -5.09 8.02 10.90
C GLY A 72 -3.56 7.95 10.86
N GLY A 73 -3.00 7.14 9.95
CA GLY A 73 -1.56 7.01 9.77
C GLY A 73 -0.96 8.15 8.93
N ILE A 74 0.36 8.29 9.03
CA ILE A 74 1.15 9.24 8.24
C ILE A 74 2.08 8.45 7.32
N SER A 75 2.01 8.77 6.03
CA SER A 75 2.91 8.22 5.01
C SER A 75 4.18 9.09 4.87
N PRO A 76 5.35 8.52 4.51
CA PRO A 76 6.60 9.28 4.36
C PRO A 76 6.52 10.47 3.42
N ALA A 77 5.66 10.41 2.40
CA ALA A 77 5.43 11.50 1.45
C ALA A 77 4.71 12.72 2.05
N GLN A 78 4.09 12.59 3.23
CA GLN A 78 3.41 13.68 3.94
C GLN A 78 4.30 14.37 5.00
N ASN A 79 5.58 13.96 5.13
CA ASN A 79 6.57 14.59 6.00
C ASN A 79 7.43 15.66 5.27
N GLN A 80 6.97 16.16 4.12
CA GLN A 80 7.64 17.22 3.35
C GLN A 80 6.78 18.49 3.30
#